data_AF-A0A645ISX4-F1
#
_entry.id   AF-A0A645ISX4-F1
#
_cell.length_a   1.000
_cell.length_b   1.000
_cell.length_c   1.000
_cell.angle_alpha   90.00
_cell.angle_beta   90.00
_cell.angle_gamma   90.00
#
_symmetry.space_group_name_H-M   'P 1'
#
loop_
_entity.id
_entity.type
_entity.pdbx_description
1 polymer ?
#
loop_
_entity_poly.entity_id
_entity_poly.type
_entity_poly.pdbx_seq_one_letter_code
_entity_poly.pdbx_strand_id
1 'polypeptide(L)'
;MVMEEAENCPHLEVQGLMCIGPMTKNSDEIHKVFKHLKELYDTIEKEYHGENIKMQYLSMGMTDDYPIAIEEGATIVRIGRKIFNR
;
A
#
# COMPACT_ATOMS: atom_id res chain seq x y z
N MET A 1 -9.82 6.88 -15.63
CA MET A 1 -8.90 6.77 -14.46
C MET A 1 -8.43 5.32 -14.33
N VAL A 2 -7.31 5.01 -13.65
CA VAL A 2 -6.74 3.64 -13.63
C VAL A 2 -7.73 2.59 -13.12
N MET A 3 -8.58 2.92 -12.13
CA MET A 3 -9.58 1.98 -11.61
C MET A 3 -10.67 1.66 -12.63
N GLU A 4 -11.18 2.65 -13.35
CA GLU A 4 -12.17 2.45 -14.43
C GLU A 4 -11.62 1.53 -15.53
N GLU A 5 -10.33 1.65 -15.85
CA GLU A 5 -9.69 0.75 -16.83
C GLU A 5 -9.51 -0.67 -16.27
N ALA A 6 -9.19 -0.77 -14.98
CA ALA A 6 -9.05 -2.05 -14.30
C ALA A 6 -10.37 -2.83 -14.23
N GLU A 7 -11.52 -2.15 -14.10
CA GLU A 7 -12.85 -2.80 -14.17
C GLU A 7 -13.10 -3.49 -15.52
N ASN A 8 -12.50 -3.00 -16.60
CA ASN A 8 -12.60 -3.60 -17.94
C ASN A 8 -11.64 -4.78 -18.16
N CYS A 9 -10.85 -5.18 -17.15
CA CYS A 9 -9.89 -6.27 -17.24
C CYS A 9 -10.39 -7.53 -16.52
N PRO A 10 -11.14 -8.43 -17.19
CA PRO A 10 -11.87 -9.54 -16.54
C PRO A 10 -10.97 -10.64 -15.95
N HIS A 11 -9.67 -10.60 -16.23
CA HIS A 11 -8.69 -11.56 -15.72
C HIS A 11 -7.75 -10.95 -14.66
N LEU A 12 -7.98 -9.68 -14.28
CA LEU A 12 -7.25 -9.01 -13.22
C LEU A 12 -8.17 -8.79 -12.03
N GLU A 13 -7.63 -8.99 -10.84
CA GLU A 13 -8.28 -8.63 -9.59
C GLU A 13 -7.43 -7.58 -8.88
N VAL A 14 -7.95 -6.37 -8.72
CA VAL A 14 -7.28 -5.32 -7.94
C VAL A 14 -7.48 -5.66 -6.48
N GLN A 15 -6.38 -5.89 -5.76
CA GLN A 15 -6.43 -6.33 -4.36
C GLN A 15 -6.04 -5.24 -3.35
N GLY A 16 -5.68 -4.05 -3.81
CA GLY A 16 -5.23 -2.97 -2.94
C GLY A 16 -4.11 -2.14 -3.56
N LEU A 17 -3.32 -1.48 -2.70
CA LEU A 17 -2.27 -0.56 -3.10
C LEU A 17 -0.89 -0.98 -2.60
N MET A 18 0.13 -0.49 -3.27
CA MET A 18 1.52 -0.68 -2.89
C MET A 18 2.29 0.63 -3.06
N CYS A 19 3.15 0.95 -2.09
CA CYS A 19 4.16 1.99 -2.28
C CYS A 19 5.50 1.61 -1.67
N ILE A 20 6.53 2.31 -2.12
CA ILE A 20 7.87 2.33 -1.53
C ILE A 20 8.02 3.69 -0.84
N GLY A 21 8.37 3.66 0.45
CA GLY A 21 8.61 4.88 1.22
C GLY A 21 9.83 5.66 0.70
N PRO A 22 9.97 6.94 1.07
CA PRO A 22 11.12 7.75 0.70
C PRO A 22 12.41 7.17 1.29
N MET A 23 13.53 7.29 0.56
CA MET A 23 14.84 6.87 1.05
C MET A 23 15.40 7.93 2.03
N THR A 24 14.86 7.95 3.24
CA THR A 24 15.18 8.93 4.28
C THR A 24 15.15 8.28 5.66
N LYS A 25 15.77 8.95 6.64
CA LYS A 25 15.64 8.61 8.06
C LYS A 25 14.61 9.48 8.78
N ASN A 26 14.02 10.45 8.07
CA ASN A 26 13.00 11.33 8.63
C ASN A 26 11.68 10.56 8.76
N SER A 27 11.30 10.23 10.00
CA SER A 27 10.06 9.51 10.28
C SER A 27 8.83 10.26 9.78
N ASP A 28 8.80 11.59 9.91
CA ASP A 28 7.63 12.40 9.55
C ASP A 28 7.34 12.35 8.05
N GLU A 29 8.39 12.29 7.23
CA GLU A 29 8.26 12.11 5.78
C GLU A 29 7.72 10.72 5.43
N ILE A 30 8.14 9.68 6.15
CA ILE A 30 7.67 8.31 5.95
C ILE A 30 6.20 8.20 6.36
N HIS A 31 5.83 8.70 7.54
CA HIS A 31 4.44 8.78 8.00
C HIS A 31 3.55 9.49 6.98
N LYS A 32 3.99 10.67 6.48
CA LYS A 32 3.23 11.43 5.49
C LYS A 32 2.93 10.61 4.23
N VAL A 33 3.90 9.86 3.72
CA VAL A 33 3.71 9.05 2.50
C VAL A 33 2.80 7.85 2.75
N PHE A 34 2.97 7.13 3.85
CA PHE A 34 2.15 5.96 4.17
C PHE A 34 0.72 6.34 4.53
N LYS A 35 0.53 7.42 5.29
CA LYS A 35 -0.79 8.00 5.54
C LYS A 35 -1.49 8.38 4.25
N HIS A 36 -0.79 9.02 3.32
CA HIS A 36 -1.39 9.39 2.04
C HIS A 36 -1.79 8.17 1.21
N LEU A 37 -1.01 7.08 1.25
CA LEU A 37 -1.41 5.82 0.61
C LEU A 37 -2.68 5.24 1.24
N LYS A 38 -2.81 5.32 2.57
CA LYS A 38 -4.01 4.87 3.28
C LYS A 38 -5.24 5.71 2.93
N GLU A 39 -5.10 7.02 2.84
CA GLU A 39 -6.18 7.92 2.38
C GLU A 39 -6.63 7.59 0.95
N LEU A 40 -5.68 7.29 0.05
CA LEU A 40 -6.00 6.86 -1.31
C LEU A 40 -6.69 5.49 -1.33
N TYR A 41 -6.23 4.55 -0.50
CA TYR A 41 -6.87 3.24 -0.34
C TYR A 41 -8.34 3.41 0.07
N ASP A 42 -8.60 4.23 1.11
CA ASP A 42 -9.95 4.46 1.64
C ASP A 42 -10.86 5.14 0.61
N THR A 43 -10.29 6.06 -0.17
CA THR A 43 -11.00 6.71 -1.27
C THR A 43 -11.42 5.70 -2.33
N ILE A 44 -10.50 4.83 -2.77
CA ILE A 44 -10.79 3.83 -3.80
C ILE A 44 -11.82 2.80 -3.31
N GLU A 45 -11.67 2.32 -2.07
CA GLU A 45 -12.60 1.36 -1.46
C GLU A 45 -14.03 1.92 -1.38
N LYS A 46 -14.16 3.24 -1.18
CA LYS A 46 -15.45 3.92 -1.11
C LYS A 46 -16.04 4.24 -2.49
N GLU A 47 -15.23 4.57 -3.48
CA GLU A 47 -15.70 5.09 -4.77
C GLU A 47 -15.86 4.02 -5.86
N TYR A 48 -15.11 2.91 -5.77
CA TYR A 48 -15.10 1.87 -6.79
C TYR A 48 -15.66 0.56 -6.25
N HIS A 49 -16.59 -0.03 -7.00
CA HIS A 49 -17.36 -1.21 -6.58
C HIS A 49 -17.44 -2.30 -7.67
N GLY A 50 -16.57 -2.24 -8.69
CA GLY A 50 -16.44 -3.31 -9.67
C GLY A 50 -16.16 -4.67 -9.02
N GLU A 51 -16.72 -5.76 -9.56
CA GLU A 51 -16.61 -7.10 -8.97
C GLU A 51 -15.16 -7.59 -8.81
N ASN A 52 -14.27 -7.08 -9.67
CA ASN A 52 -12.84 -7.40 -9.67
C ASN A 52 -11.98 -6.39 -8.87
N ILE A 53 -12.59 -5.44 -8.15
CA ILE A 53 -11.90 -4.51 -7.27
C ILE A 53 -12.23 -4.85 -5.82
N LYS A 54 -11.23 -5.35 -5.08
CA LYS A 54 -11.34 -5.67 -3.66
C LYS A 54 -10.14 -5.09 -2.92
N MET A 55 -10.32 -3.90 -2.36
CA MET A 55 -9.29 -3.27 -1.53
C MET A 55 -9.13 -4.10 -0.24
N GLN A 56 -8.11 -4.95 -0.19
CA GLN A 56 -7.81 -5.82 0.95
C GLN A 56 -6.41 -5.57 1.51
N TYR A 57 -5.48 -5.19 0.64
CA TYR A 57 -4.07 -5.08 0.99
C TYR A 57 -3.52 -3.66 0.88
N LEU A 58 -2.73 -3.29 1.88
CA LEU A 58 -1.91 -2.10 1.88
C LEU A 58 -0.46 -2.55 2.05
N SER A 59 0.23 -2.65 0.91
CA SER A 59 1.61 -3.14 0.84
C SER A 59 2.58 -1.97 0.95
N MET A 60 3.06 -1.72 2.16
CA MET A 60 4.03 -0.65 2.43
C MET A 60 4.89 -1.02 3.64
N GLY A 61 6.06 -0.41 3.73
CA GLY A 61 7.07 -0.78 4.74
C GLY A 61 7.99 -1.92 4.29
N MET A 62 9.27 -1.67 4.47
CA MET A 62 10.40 -2.55 4.25
C MET A 62 11.22 -2.64 5.54
N THR A 63 12.43 -3.17 5.45
CA THR A 63 13.26 -3.51 6.62
C THR A 63 13.44 -2.37 7.64
N ASP A 64 13.58 -1.14 7.15
CA ASP A 64 13.94 0.02 7.99
C ASP A 64 12.73 0.83 8.47
N ASP A 65 11.58 0.69 7.81
CA ASP A 65 10.39 1.55 7.94
C ASP A 65 9.09 0.77 8.19
N TYR A 66 9.13 -0.57 8.26
CA TYR A 66 7.93 -1.37 8.54
C TYR A 66 7.21 -1.05 9.87
N PRO A 67 7.86 -0.61 10.96
CA PRO A 67 7.11 -0.25 12.17
C PRO A 67 6.17 0.94 11.91
N ILE A 68 6.67 1.98 11.22
CA ILE A 68 5.88 3.13 10.80
C ILE A 68 4.77 2.70 9.84
N ALA A 69 5.07 1.79 8.90
CA ALA A 69 4.07 1.26 7.99
C ALA A 69 2.91 0.55 8.72
N ILE A 70 3.21 -0.22 9.78
CA ILE A 70 2.19 -0.88 10.60
C ILE A 70 1.32 0.15 11.32
N GLU A 71 1.93 1.20 11.89
CA GLU A 71 1.19 2.29 12.54
C GLU A 71 0.22 3.00 11.58
N GLU A 72 0.61 3.15 10.31
CA GLU A 72 -0.21 3.74 9.24
C GLU A 72 -1.16 2.73 8.55
N GLY A 73 -1.25 1.50 9.06
CA GLY A 73 -2.25 0.52 8.63
C GLY A 73 -1.81 -0.46 7.53
N ALA A 74 -0.51 -0.68 7.35
CA ALA A 74 -0.01 -1.70 6.42
C ALA A 74 -0.53 -3.09 6.79
N THR A 75 -0.99 -3.84 5.78
CA THR A 75 -1.38 -5.26 5.92
C THR A 75 -0.32 -6.19 5.35
N ILE A 76 0.58 -5.68 4.51
CA ILE A 76 1.75 -6.39 3.97
C ILE A 76 3.00 -5.54 4.18
N VAL A 77 3.97 -6.11 4.92
CA VAL A 77 5.33 -5.55 5.05
C VAL A 77 6.34 -6.43 4.32
N ARG A 78 7.38 -5.84 3.75
CA ARG A 78 8.35 -6.51 2.85
C ARG A 78 9.74 -6.55 3.48
N ILE A 79 9.99 -7.54 4.33
CA ILE A 79 11.22 -7.62 5.12
C ILE A 79 12.25 -8.53 4.44
N GLY A 80 13.40 -7.94 4.08
CA GLY A 80 14.53 -8.65 3.49
C GLY A 80 15.66 -8.81 4.50
N ARG A 81 16.45 -7.73 4.69
CA ARG A 81 17.72 -7.80 5.42
C ARG A 81 17.57 -8.28 6.86
N LYS A 82 16.48 -7.89 7.55
CA LYS A 82 16.18 -8.34 8.92
C LYS A 82 15.83 -9.84 9.03
N ILE A 83 15.35 -10.48 7.96
CA ILE A 83 15.06 -11.93 7.94
C ILE A 83 16.31 -12.71 7.53
N PHE A 84 16.99 -12.27 6.46
CA PHE A 84 18.04 -13.05 5.81
C PHE A 84 19.47 -12.69 6.24
N ASN A 85 19.66 -11.67 7.10
CA ASN A 85 20.96 -11.17 7.56
C ASN A 85 21.93 -10.81 6.41
N ARG A 86 21.40 -10.27 5.31
CA ARG A 86 22.14 -9.82 4.11
C ARG A 86 21.57 -8.53 3.57
#